data_AF-A0A974HL97-F1
#
_entry.id   AF-A0A974HL97-F1
#
_cell.length_a   1.000
_cell.length_b   1.000
_cell.length_c   1.000
_cell.angle_alpha   90.00
_cell.angle_beta   90.00
_cell.angle_gamma   90.00
#
_symmetry.space_group_name_H-M   'P 1'
#
loop_
_entity.id
_entity.type
_entity.pdbx_description
1 polymer ?
#
loop_
_entity_poly.entity_id
_entity_poly.type
_entity_poly.pdbx_seq_one_letter_code
_entity_poly.pdbx_strand_id
1 'polypeptide(L)'
;MLKCPCGLIYVGQTIRNVKTRIKEHKNDIRNFKPGAYTDTAVARHFNTAKHTHGQLKWAVLEIVQPLNRGGNFKQKMLQREANWILKLNALAPKGLNEAWSVKCFL
;
A
#
# COMPACT_ATOMS: atom_id res chain seq x y z
N MET A 1 4.45 0.70 -4.15
CA MET A 1 3.17 0.73 -4.89
C MET A 1 2.82 -0.68 -5.35
N LEU A 2 1.55 -1.06 -5.20
CA LEU A 2 0.96 -2.25 -5.81
C LEU A 2 0.00 -1.81 -6.92
N LYS A 3 -0.07 -2.56 -8.02
CA LYS A 3 -0.95 -2.30 -9.15
C LYS A 3 -1.76 -3.54 -9.50
N CYS A 4 -3.06 -3.35 -9.56
CA CYS A 4 -4.04 -4.34 -10.00
C CYS A 4 -4.06 -4.40 -11.54
N PRO A 5 -4.36 -5.56 -12.17
CA PRO A 5 -4.58 -5.65 -13.62
C PRO A 5 -5.65 -4.69 -14.17
N CYS A 6 -6.66 -4.32 -13.37
CA CYS A 6 -7.66 -3.32 -13.76
C CYS A 6 -7.15 -1.87 -13.79
N GLY A 7 -5.87 -1.64 -13.43
CA GLY A 7 -5.24 -0.32 -13.45
C GLY A 7 -5.23 0.41 -12.11
N LEU A 8 -6.09 0.01 -11.16
CA LEU A 8 -6.12 0.60 -9.82
C LEU A 8 -4.83 0.30 -9.04
N ILE A 9 -4.46 1.23 -8.17
CA ILE A 9 -3.20 1.18 -7.42
C ILE A 9 -3.42 1.31 -5.92
N TYR A 10 -2.51 0.71 -5.16
CA TYR A 10 -2.37 0.88 -3.71
C TYR A 10 -0.97 1.43 -3.41
N VAL A 11 -0.92 2.44 -2.55
CA VAL A 11 0.32 2.98 -1.99
C VAL A 11 0.37 2.60 -0.52
N GLY A 12 1.50 2.05 -0.12
CA GLY A 12 1.78 1.66 1.25
C GLY A 12 3.26 1.88 1.54
N GLN A 13 3.60 1.94 2.83
CA GLN A 13 4.98 2.06 3.29
C GLN A 13 5.45 0.84 4.09
N THR A 14 6.76 0.64 4.16
CA THR A 14 7.35 -0.38 5.03
C THR A 14 8.77 -0.06 5.42
N ILE A 15 9.15 -0.47 6.62
CA ILE A 15 10.55 -0.52 7.10
C ILE A 15 11.17 -1.92 6.90
N ARG A 16 10.36 -2.93 6.60
CA ARG A 16 10.82 -4.30 6.38
C ARG A 16 11.34 -4.45 4.95
N ASN A 17 12.04 -5.55 4.67
CA ASN A 17 12.45 -5.86 3.30
C ASN A 17 11.24 -5.86 2.35
N VAL A 18 11.36 -5.15 1.22
CA VAL A 18 10.25 -4.97 0.27
C VAL A 18 9.72 -6.31 -0.24
N LYS A 19 10.59 -7.27 -0.57
CA LYS A 19 10.17 -8.59 -1.10
C LYS A 19 9.33 -9.36 -0.07
N THR A 20 9.67 -9.24 1.22
CA THR A 20 8.88 -9.84 2.30
C THR A 20 7.47 -9.25 2.35
N ARG A 21 7.33 -7.93 2.30
CA ARG A 21 6.00 -7.28 2.28
C ARG A 21 5.19 -7.62 1.05
N ILE A 22 5.82 -7.72 -0.12
CA ILE A 22 5.13 -8.15 -1.34
C ILE A 22 4.62 -9.59 -1.20
N LYS A 23 5.41 -10.49 -0.58
CA LYS A 23 4.98 -11.87 -0.31
C LYS A 23 3.76 -11.92 0.63
N GLU A 24 3.76 -11.08 1.67
CA GLU A 24 2.62 -10.96 2.60
C GLU A 24 1.36 -10.49 1.86
N HIS A 25 1.42 -9.42 1.06
CA HIS A 25 0.28 -8.99 0.24
C HIS A 25 -0.23 -10.08 -0.71
N LYS A 26 0.67 -10.83 -1.35
CA LYS A 26 0.28 -11.97 -2.21
C LYS A 26 -0.39 -13.08 -1.41
N ASN A 27 0.07 -13.33 -0.18
CA ASN A 27 -0.54 -14.31 0.72
C ASN A 27 -1.94 -13.88 1.15
N ASP A 28 -2.13 -12.61 1.46
CA ASP A 28 -3.45 -12.06 1.83
C ASP A 28 -4.44 -12.18 0.68
N ILE A 29 -4.02 -11.87 -0.56
CA ILE A 29 -4.85 -12.07 -1.76
C ILE A 29 -5.18 -13.54 -1.97
N ARG A 30 -4.20 -14.44 -1.84
CA ARG A 30 -4.39 -15.88 -2.07
C ARG A 30 -5.33 -16.51 -1.04
N ASN A 31 -5.25 -16.08 0.20
CA ASN A 31 -5.98 -16.66 1.34
C ASN A 31 -7.04 -15.69 1.88
N PHE A 32 -7.59 -14.84 1.00
CA PHE A 32 -8.58 -13.84 1.39
C PHE A 32 -9.80 -14.50 2.03
N LYS A 33 -10.20 -14.00 3.19
CA LYS A 33 -11.45 -14.35 3.88
C LYS A 33 -12.05 -13.07 4.48
N PRO A 34 -13.32 -12.76 4.23
CA PRO A 34 -13.98 -11.60 4.83
C PRO A 34 -13.89 -11.63 6.37
N GLY A 35 -13.54 -10.51 6.99
CA GLY A 35 -13.40 -10.36 8.44
C GLY A 35 -12.16 -11.04 9.06
N ALA A 36 -11.32 -11.71 8.28
CA ALA A 36 -10.06 -12.28 8.76
C ALA A 36 -8.92 -11.25 8.69
N TYR A 37 -7.75 -11.60 9.24
CA TYR A 37 -6.54 -10.77 9.13
C TYR A 37 -6.09 -10.54 7.67
N THR A 38 -6.51 -11.40 6.74
CA THR A 38 -6.23 -11.28 5.30
C THR A 38 -7.19 -10.31 4.60
N ASP A 39 -8.21 -9.80 5.28
CA ASP A 39 -9.19 -8.84 4.76
C ASP A 39 -8.60 -7.42 4.66
N THR A 40 -7.62 -7.28 3.77
CA THR A 40 -7.03 -5.99 3.40
C THR A 40 -7.76 -5.40 2.20
N ALA A 41 -7.75 -4.07 2.04
CA ALA A 41 -8.37 -3.40 0.89
C ALA A 41 -7.93 -3.99 -0.47
N VAL A 42 -6.64 -4.33 -0.60
CA VAL A 42 -6.08 -4.96 -1.80
C VAL A 42 -6.62 -6.38 -1.99
N ALA A 43 -6.60 -7.22 -0.95
CA ALA A 43 -7.09 -8.60 -1.04
C ALA A 43 -8.60 -8.65 -1.32
N ARG A 44 -9.38 -7.81 -0.63
CA ARG A 44 -10.82 -7.65 -0.85
C ARG A 44 -11.12 -7.25 -2.28
N HIS A 45 -10.42 -6.26 -2.82
CA HIS A 45 -10.57 -5.85 -4.22
C HIS A 45 -10.25 -6.98 -5.19
N PHE A 46 -9.14 -7.69 -5.01
CA PHE A 46 -8.75 -8.80 -5.89
C PHE A 46 -9.80 -9.91 -5.88
N ASN A 47 -10.36 -10.24 -4.71
CA ASN A 47 -11.44 -11.21 -4.60
C ASN A 47 -12.72 -10.77 -5.33
N THR A 48 -13.14 -9.51 -5.14
CA THR A 48 -14.33 -8.96 -5.80
C THR A 48 -14.17 -8.88 -7.32
N ALA A 49 -13.00 -8.44 -7.79
CA ALA A 49 -12.67 -8.30 -9.20
C ALA A 49 -12.22 -9.61 -9.88
N LYS A 50 -12.25 -10.74 -9.18
CA LYS A 50 -11.84 -12.07 -9.69
C LYS A 50 -10.41 -12.08 -10.25
N HIS A 51 -9.52 -11.35 -9.58
CA HIS A 51 -8.09 -11.32 -9.90
C HIS A 51 -7.29 -12.22 -8.96
N THR A 52 -6.13 -12.68 -9.42
CA THR A 52 -5.24 -13.56 -8.65
C THR A 52 -3.98 -12.84 -8.19
N HIS A 53 -3.37 -13.34 -7.10
CA HIS A 53 -2.11 -12.83 -6.58
C HIS A 53 -0.95 -12.85 -7.61
N GLY A 54 -1.00 -13.70 -8.63
CA GLY A 54 -0.03 -13.76 -9.72
C GLY A 54 -0.08 -12.54 -10.64
N GLN A 55 -1.24 -11.88 -10.74
CA GLN A 55 -1.45 -10.67 -11.56
C GLN A 55 -1.02 -9.38 -10.87
N LEU A 56 -0.71 -9.44 -9.56
CA LEU A 56 -0.25 -8.28 -8.78
C LEU A 56 1.12 -7.80 -9.28
N LYS A 57 1.16 -6.57 -9.81
CA LYS A 57 2.41 -5.87 -10.14
C LYS A 57 2.81 -4.94 -8.99
N TRP A 58 4.10 -4.66 -8.84
CA TRP A 58 4.59 -3.78 -7.79
C TRP A 58 5.83 -3.01 -8.25
N ALA A 59 6.05 -1.86 -7.62
CA ALA A 59 7.24 -1.03 -7.80
C ALA A 59 7.57 -0.27 -6.52
N VAL A 60 8.86 0.01 -6.29
CA VAL A 60 9.33 0.94 -5.26
C VAL A 60 9.18 2.37 -5.80
N LEU A 61 8.49 3.24 -5.06
CA LEU A 61 8.34 4.65 -5.45
C LEU A 61 9.49 5.51 -4.93
N GLU A 62 9.93 5.24 -3.71
CA GLU A 62 10.94 6.04 -3.02
C GLU A 62 11.60 5.20 -1.92
N ILE A 63 12.91 5.40 -1.73
CA ILE A 63 13.65 4.93 -0.56
C ILE A 63 13.86 6.15 0.34
N VAL A 64 13.12 6.21 1.45
CA VAL A 64 13.19 7.35 2.36
C VAL A 64 14.40 7.17 3.28
N GLN A 65 15.37 8.07 3.16
CA GLN A 65 16.54 8.05 4.03
C GLN A 65 16.18 8.47 5.47
N PRO A 66 16.73 7.79 6.49
CA PRO A 66 16.64 8.21 7.89
C PRO A 66 17.12 9.64 8.09
N LEU A 67 16.59 10.32 9.11
CA LEU A 67 17.01 11.68 9.44
C LEU A 67 18.28 11.61 10.31
N ASN A 68 19.31 12.39 9.96
CA ASN A 68 20.62 12.34 10.61
C ASN A 68 20.63 12.86 12.08
N ARG A 69 19.60 13.59 12.53
CA ARG A 69 19.61 14.29 13.85
C ARG A 69 18.25 14.26 14.57
N GLY A 70 17.81 13.08 15.03
CA GLY A 70 16.70 12.95 15.98
C GLY A 70 15.29 13.31 15.46
N GLY A 71 15.13 13.58 14.17
CA GLY A 71 13.82 13.87 13.59
C GLY A 71 12.91 12.63 13.56
N ASN A 72 11.58 12.85 13.58
CA ASN A 72 10.61 11.77 13.60
C ASN A 72 10.51 11.07 12.23
N PHE A 73 11.33 10.02 12.04
CA PHE A 73 11.37 9.24 10.79
C PHE A 73 10.00 8.62 10.45
N LYS A 74 9.23 8.19 11.45
CA LYS A 74 7.88 7.64 11.27
C LYS A 74 6.93 8.70 10.69
N GLN A 75 7.01 9.93 11.18
CA GLN A 75 6.22 11.04 10.64
C GLN A 75 6.60 11.37 9.20
N LYS A 76 7.91 11.44 8.89
CA LYS A 76 8.39 11.63 7.51
C LYS A 76 7.86 10.54 6.57
N MET A 77 7.94 9.28 7.00
CA MET A 77 7.40 8.13 6.27
C MET A 77 5.91 8.31 5.96
N LEU A 78 5.09 8.64 6.97
CA LEU A 78 3.65 8.92 6.80
C LEU A 78 3.38 10.08 5.83
N GLN A 79 4.16 11.17 5.90
CA GLN A 79 4.03 12.30 4.98
C GLN A 79 4.36 11.90 3.53
N ARG A 80 5.41 11.09 3.33
CA ARG A 80 5.77 10.58 1.99
C ARG A 80 4.68 9.65 1.44
N GLU A 81 4.15 8.76 2.26
CA GLU A 81 3.01 7.90 1.89
C GLU A 81 1.79 8.74 1.47
N ALA A 82 1.39 9.72 2.27
CA ALA A 82 0.29 10.64 1.96
C ALA A 82 0.50 11.39 0.62
N ASN A 83 1.70 11.92 0.39
CA ASN A 83 2.05 12.60 -0.85
C ASN A 83 1.94 11.68 -2.07
N TRP A 84 2.40 10.43 -1.97
CA TRP A 84 2.30 9.46 -3.07
C TRP A 84 0.86 8.99 -3.31
N ILE A 85 0.05 8.82 -2.27
CA ILE A 85 -1.37 8.51 -2.41
C ILE A 85 -2.07 9.60 -3.22
N LEU A 86 -1.83 10.87 -2.90
CA LEU A 86 -2.43 12.01 -3.61
C LEU A 86 -1.89 12.11 -5.05
N LYS A 87 -0.56 12.08 -5.22
CA LYS A 87 0.10 12.26 -6.52
C LYS A 87 -0.30 11.20 -7.55
N LEU A 88 -0.54 9.96 -7.10
CA LEU A 88 -0.93 8.86 -7.97
C LEU A 88 -2.44 8.61 -7.98
N ASN A 89 -3.23 9.43 -7.27
CA ASN A 89 -4.68 9.30 -7.18
C ASN A 89 -5.11 7.89 -6.71
N ALA A 90 -4.43 7.38 -5.67
CA ALA A 90 -4.59 6.02 -5.17
C ALA A 90 -5.79 5.84 -4.23
N LEU A 91 -6.56 6.89 -3.93
CA LEU A 91 -7.72 6.83 -3.03
C LEU A 91 -8.94 6.25 -3.73
N ALA A 92 -9.69 5.43 -3.00
CA ALA A 92 -10.99 4.96 -3.44
C ALA A 92 -11.93 6.16 -3.78
N PRO A 93 -12.71 6.08 -4.87
CA PRO A 93 -12.90 4.92 -5.75
C PRO A 93 -11.87 4.81 -6.90
N LYS A 94 -10.98 5.80 -7.08
CA LYS A 94 -10.01 5.85 -8.20
C LYS A 94 -8.74 5.03 -7.95
N GLY A 95 -8.56 4.54 -6.73
CA GLY A 95 -7.53 3.58 -6.34
C GLY A 95 -7.98 2.69 -5.18
N LEU A 96 -7.03 2.03 -4.52
CA LEU A 96 -7.27 0.97 -3.54
C LEU A 96 -7.00 1.40 -2.09
N ASN A 97 -6.47 2.60 -1.85
CA ASN A 97 -6.37 3.14 -0.50
C ASN A 97 -7.75 3.59 -0.02
N GLU A 98 -8.22 3.04 1.10
CA GLU A 98 -9.51 3.41 1.70
C GLU A 98 -9.46 4.80 2.34
N ALA A 99 -8.30 5.21 2.86
CA ALA A 99 -8.10 6.51 3.46
C ALA A 99 -6.64 6.97 3.33
N TRP A 100 -6.43 8.25 3.60
CA TRP A 100 -5.13 8.85 3.82
C TRP A 100 -5.23 9.78 5.04
N SER A 101 -4.09 10.14 5.64
CA SER A 101 -4.07 10.98 6.84
C SER A 101 -3.18 12.20 6.64
N VAL A 102 -3.77 13.39 6.82
CA VAL A 102 -3.03 14.66 6.91
C VAL A 102 -2.48 14.94 8.31
N LYS A 103 -2.83 14.14 9.33
CA LYS A 103 -2.36 14.36 10.71
C LYS A 103 -0.84 14.31 10.83
N CYS A 104 -0.16 13.68 9.86
CA CYS A 104 1.30 13.66 9.83
C CYS A 104 1.94 15.02 9.49
N PHE A 105 1.16 16.02 9.08
CA PHE A 105 1.62 17.39 8.77
C PHE A 105 1.30 18.42 9.87
N LEU A 106 0.59 18.02 10.91
CA LEU A 106 0.32 18.81 12.12
C LEU A 106 1.35 18.46 13.20
#